data_AF-A0A5K7YTM2-F1
#
_entry.id   AF-A0A5K7YTM2-F1
#
_cell.length_a   1.000
_cell.length_b   1.000
_cell.length_c   1.000
_cell.angle_alpha   90.00
_cell.angle_beta   90.00
_cell.angle_gamma   90.00
#
_symmetry.space_group_name_H-M   'P 1'
#
loop_
_entity.id
_entity.type
_entity.pdbx_description
1 polymer ?
#
loop_
_entity_poly.entity_id
_entity_poly.type
_entity_poly.pdbx_seq_one_letter_code
_entity_poly.pdbx_strand_id
1 'polypeptide(L)' 'MEHKTFYDNFELLTDAPNGIQKLREMILQLAVRGKLVPQDSNDESVSLYVFTG' A
#
# COMPACT_ATOMS: atom_id res chain seq x y z
N MET A 1 2.13 -0.43 -13.54
CA MET A 1 1.75 -1.82 -13.25
C MET A 1 0.56 -2.14 -14.13
N GLU A 2 0.65 -3.18 -14.96
CA GLU A 2 -0.49 -3.62 -15.77
C GLU A 2 -1.63 -4.01 -14.82
N HIS A 3 -2.70 -3.20 -14.76
CA HIS A 3 -3.79 -3.35 -13.79
C HIS A 3 -4.45 -4.74 -13.82
N LYS A 4 -4.30 -5.46 -14.93
CA LYS A 4 -4.84 -6.80 -15.14
C LYS A 4 -4.25 -7.85 -14.18
N THR A 5 -2.94 -7.83 -13.95
CA THR A 5 -2.26 -8.83 -13.10
C THR A 5 -2.75 -8.77 -11.65
N PHE A 6 -3.13 -7.59 -11.16
CA PHE A 6 -3.65 -7.46 -9.80
C PHE A 6 -5.00 -8.18 -9.64
N TYR A 7 -5.94 -7.94 -10.56
CA TYR A 7 -7.26 -8.55 -10.51
C TYR A 7 -7.22 -10.06 -10.72
N ASP A 8 -6.36 -10.55 -11.62
CA ASP A 8 -6.18 -11.98 -11.89
C ASP A 8 -5.66 -12.75 -10.64
N ASN A 9 -4.92 -12.08 -9.74
CA ASN A 9 -4.40 -12.68 -8.50
C ASN A 9 -5.29 -12.36 -7.27
N PHE A 10 -6.31 -11.51 -7.42
CA PHE A 10 -7.16 -11.09 -6.31
C PHE A 10 -8.06 -12.23 -5.82
N GLU A 11 -8.53 -13.11 -6.71
CA GLU A 11 -9.31 -14.30 -6.35
C GLU A 11 -8.54 -15.22 -5.38
N LEU A 12 -7.22 -15.34 -5.55
CA LEU A 12 -6.39 -16.15 -4.65
C LEU A 12 -6.36 -15.57 -3.22
N LEU A 13 -6.51 -14.25 -3.09
CA LEU A 13 -6.57 -13.58 -1.79
C LEU A 13 -7.96 -13.65 -1.16
N THR A 14 -9.02 -13.74 -1.96
CA THR A 14 -10.39 -13.90 -1.44
C THR A 14 -10.65 -15.32 -0.93
N ASP A 15 -10.05 -16.32 -1.58
CA ASP A 15 -10.25 -17.73 -1.24
C ASP A 15 -9.28 -18.22 -0.15
N ALA A 16 -8.14 -17.55 0.03
CA ALA A 16 -7.19 -17.89 1.07
C ALA A 16 -7.74 -17.54 2.47
N PRO A 17 -7.58 -18.44 3.47
CA PRO A 17 -7.90 -18.12 4.86
C PRO A 17 -7.16 -16.86 5.31
N ASN A 18 -7.92 -15.87 5.79
CA ASN A 18 -7.43 -14.56 6.23
C ASN A 18 -6.77 -13.71 5.12
N GLY A 19 -6.94 -14.03 3.84
CA GLY A 19 -6.28 -13.29 2.74
C GLY A 19 -6.68 -11.81 2.69
N ILE A 20 -7.96 -11.51 2.92
CA ILE A 20 -8.45 -10.12 3.06
C ILE A 20 -7.80 -9.39 4.24
N GLN A 21 -7.60 -10.07 5.38
CA GLN A 21 -6.95 -9.47 6.54
C GLN A 21 -5.48 -9.13 6.23
N LYS A 22 -4.74 -10.06 5.63
CA LYS A 22 -3.35 -9.84 5.21
C LYS A 22 -3.21 -8.73 4.17
N LEU A 23 -4.16 -8.63 3.23
CA LEU A 23 -4.18 -7.54 2.25
C LEU A 23 -4.35 -6.18 2.94
N ARG A 24 -5.25 -6.07 3.93
CA ARG A 24 -5.44 -4.85 4.72
C ARG A 24 -4.19 -4.49 5.50
N GLU A 25 -3.53 -5.46 6.12
CA GLU A 25 -2.26 -5.24 6.83
C GLU A 25 -1.17 -4.73 5.88
N MET A 26 -1.06 -5.32 4.68
CA MET A 26 -0.10 -4.87 3.67
C MET A 26 -0.37 -3.43 3.22
N ILE A 27 -1.62 -3.09 2.90
CA ILE A 27 -2.01 -1.72 2.52
C ILE A 27 -1.72 -0.73 3.65
N LEU A 28 -2.01 -1.09 4.90
CA LEU A 28 -1.71 -0.26 6.07
C LEU A 28 -0.20 -0.05 6.24
N GLN A 29 0.62 -1.10 6.09
CA GLN A 29 2.08 -0.96 6.15
C GLN A 29 2.61 -0.05 5.05
N LEU A 30 2.04 -0.10 3.84
CA LEU A 30 2.39 0.81 2.76
C LEU A 30 1.95 2.25 3.08
N ALA A 31 0.78 2.44 3.70
CA ALA A 31 0.29 3.74 4.14
C ALA A 31 1.21 4.39 5.17
N VAL A 32 1.56 3.66 6.23
CA VAL A 32 2.44 4.13 7.29
C VAL A 32 3.83 4.47 6.76
N ARG A 33 4.30 3.78 5.72
CA ARG A 33 5.58 4.06 5.05
C ARG A 33 5.50 5.15 3.97
N GLY A 34 4.34 5.75 3.73
CA GLY A 34 4.15 6.76 2.68
C GLY A 34 4.26 6.23 1.26
N LYS A 35 4.02 4.93 1.01
CA LYS A 35 4.23 4.28 -0.31
C LYS A 35 2.94 4.02 -1.11
N LEU A 36 1.81 4.60 -0.70
CA LEU A 36 0.52 4.41 -1.39
C LEU A 36 0.36 5.26 -2.66
N VAL A 37 1.24 6.23 -2.86
CA VAL A 37 1.27 7.12 -4.03
C VAL A 37 2.70 7.11 -4.57
N PRO A 38 2.92 7.19 -5.90
CA PRO A 38 4.25 7.38 -6.46
C PRO A 38 4.95 8.52 -5.72
N GLN A 39 6.04 8.18 -5.03
CA GLN A 39 6.84 9.18 -4.34
C GLN A 39 7.72 9.83 -5.40
N ASP A 40 7.42 11.08 -5.75
CA ASP A 40 8.33 11.87 -6.57
C ASP A 40 9.58 12.16 -5.73
N SER A 41 10.76 11.97 -6.31
CA SER A 41 12.02 12.25 -5.61
C SER A 41 12.21 13.75 -5.33
N ASN A 42 11.42 14.60 -6.00
CA ASN A 42 11.35 16.04 -5.77
C ASN A 42 10.22 16.45 -4.80
N ASP A 43 9.40 15.52 -4.33
CA ASP A 43 8.38 15.80 -3.30
C ASP A 43 9.13 15.96 -1.96
N GLU A 44 9.12 17.17 -1.39
CA GLU A 44 9.74 17.44 -0.10
C GLU A 44 9.17 16.48 0.94
N SER A 45 10.07 15.77 1.63
CA SER A 45 9.73 14.60 2.43
C SER A 45 8.49 14.83 3.31
N VAL A 46 7.47 13.99 3.13
CA VAL A 46 6.29 13.94 4.03
C VAL A 46 6.71 13.65 5.48
N SER A 47 7.96 13.20 5.70
CA SER A 47 8.55 13.03 7.04
C SER A 47 8.74 14.33 7.82
N LEU A 48 8.74 15.50 7.19
CA LEU A 48 8.93 16.78 7.89
C LEU A 48 7.66 17.24 8.63
N TYR A 49 6.46 16.84 8.21
CA TYR A 49 5.21 17.34 8.77
C TYR A 49 4.70 16.60 10.03
N VAL A 50 5.34 15.49 10.43
CA VAL A 50 4.85 14.65 11.56
C VAL A 50 5.59 14.87 12.88
N PHE A 51 6.61 15.73 12.91
CA PHE A 51 7.45 15.95 14.10
C PHE A 51 7.42 17.38 14.66
N THR A 52 6.55 18.26 14.14
CA THR A 52 6.31 19.58 14.74
C THR A 52 4.84 19.71 15.12
N GLY A 53 4.50 19.17 16.29
CA GLY A 53 3.26 19.41 17.03
C GLY A 53 3.60 19.58 18.50
#